data_AF-A0A9X7UGK6-F1
#
_entry.id   AF-A0A9X7UGK6-F1
#
_cell.length_a   1.000
_cell.length_b   1.000
_cell.length_c   1.000
_cell.angle_alpha   90.00
_cell.angle_beta   90.00
_cell.angle_gamma   90.00
#
_symmetry.space_group_name_H-M   'P 1'
#
loop_
_entity.id
_entity.type
_entity.pdbx_description
1 polymer ?
#
loop_
_entity_poly.entity_id
_entity_poly.type
_entity_poly.pdbx_seq_one_letter_code
_entity_poly.pdbx_strand_id
1 'polypeptide(L)'
;MLGRPGRGAVQLAPANDILGLAEGIETALAAMRLHRLPVWATLGAERAGHILLPDSLERLVLLFDRDGPGWSAHQRALEAYARPDLEIRSAWPPAGYNDWADVLAARLRAA
;
A
#
# COMPACT_ATOMS: atom_id res chain seq x y z
N MET A 1 8.39 -9.30 15.89
CA MET A 1 8.92 -7.92 15.95
C MET A 1 9.79 -7.76 17.19
N LEU A 2 10.96 -7.12 17.08
CA LEU A 2 11.91 -6.86 18.18
C LEU A 2 11.72 -5.43 18.74
N GLY A 3 10.48 -5.05 19.09
CA GLY A 3 10.15 -3.71 19.61
C GLY A 3 8.78 -3.19 19.17
N ARG A 4 8.43 -1.96 19.59
CA ARG A 4 7.19 -1.25 19.22
C ARG A 4 7.48 -0.14 18.20
N PRO A 5 7.39 -0.41 16.89
CA PRO A 5 7.50 0.61 15.86
C PRO A 5 6.33 1.59 15.99
N GLY A 6 6.64 2.86 15.81
CA GLY A 6 5.62 3.92 15.77
C GLY A 6 4.75 3.85 14.51
N ARG A 7 4.00 4.93 14.30
CA ARG A 7 2.99 5.08 13.25
C ARG A 7 3.54 5.66 11.93
N GLY A 8 4.85 5.80 11.80
CA GLY A 8 5.49 6.38 10.61
C GLY A 8 5.47 5.43 9.42
N ALA A 9 5.51 5.97 8.20
CA ALA A 9 5.66 5.20 6.96
C ALA A 9 6.77 5.83 6.11
N VAL A 10 7.27 5.08 5.11
CA VAL A 10 8.09 5.69 4.07
C VAL A 10 7.16 6.42 3.11
N GLN A 11 7.25 7.74 3.07
CA GLN A 11 6.42 8.60 2.23
C GLN A 11 7.16 8.91 0.94
N LEU A 12 6.81 8.24 -0.17
CA LEU A 12 7.46 8.46 -1.47
C LEU A 12 6.99 9.74 -2.16
N ALA A 13 5.81 10.21 -1.79
CA ALA A 13 5.23 11.48 -2.20
C ALA A 13 4.29 11.99 -1.09
N PRO A 14 4.04 13.30 -1.01
CA PRO A 14 3.00 13.85 -0.15
C PRO A 14 1.64 13.22 -0.50
N ALA A 15 0.88 12.83 0.53
CA ALA A 15 -0.51 12.45 0.34
C ALA A 15 -1.36 13.67 -0.05
N ASN A 16 -2.44 13.44 -0.79
CA ASN A 16 -3.49 14.41 -1.05
C ASN A 16 -4.84 13.83 -0.57
N ASP A 17 -5.92 14.05 -1.31
CA ASP A 17 -7.24 13.43 -1.08
C ASP A 17 -7.21 11.90 -1.30
N ILE A 18 -6.17 11.37 -1.98
CA ILE A 18 -5.95 9.94 -2.21
C ILE A 18 -4.55 9.48 -1.78
N LEU A 19 -4.46 8.26 -1.26
CA LEU A 19 -3.20 7.64 -0.85
C LEU A 19 -3.24 6.14 -1.07
N GLY A 20 -2.16 5.58 -1.58
CA GLY A 20 -1.90 4.15 -1.63
C GLY A 20 -1.06 3.66 -0.45
N LEU A 21 -1.31 2.45 0.03
CA LEU A 21 -0.42 1.73 0.95
C LEU A 21 0.09 0.44 0.33
N ALA A 22 1.39 0.21 0.41
CA ALA A 22 2.04 -1.05 0.06
C ALA A 22 2.99 -1.50 1.18
N GLU A 23 3.41 -2.78 1.18
CA GLU A 23 4.26 -3.32 2.25
C GLU A 23 5.72 -2.84 2.12
N GLY A 24 6.35 -3.15 0.98
CA GLY A 24 7.75 -2.81 0.68
C GLY A 24 7.91 -1.48 -0.07
N ILE A 25 9.12 -0.92 -0.05
CA ILE A 25 9.44 0.35 -0.73
C ILE A 25 9.42 0.17 -2.25
N GLU A 26 9.96 -0.94 -2.75
CA GLU A 26 10.03 -1.29 -4.17
C GLU A 26 8.62 -1.48 -4.75
N THR A 27 7.78 -2.26 -4.05
CA THR A 27 6.36 -2.41 -4.37
C THR A 27 5.65 -1.05 -4.38
N ALA A 28 5.86 -0.22 -3.36
CA ALA A 28 5.25 1.11 -3.26
C ALA A 28 5.65 2.03 -4.44
N LEU A 29 6.94 2.06 -4.80
CA LEU A 29 7.45 2.82 -5.95
C LEU A 29 6.83 2.34 -7.26
N ALA A 30 6.76 1.02 -7.46
CA ALA A 30 6.18 0.44 -8.66
C ALA A 30 4.68 0.73 -8.76
N ALA A 31 3.95 0.55 -7.66
CA ALA A 31 2.52 0.82 -7.59
C ALA A 31 2.21 2.31 -7.82
N MET A 32 3.01 3.23 -7.26
CA MET A 32 2.91 4.67 -7.51
C MET A 32 3.01 4.99 -8.99
N ARG A 33 3.96 4.38 -9.71
CA ARG A 33 4.14 4.57 -11.15
C ARG A 33 3.00 3.97 -11.97
N LEU A 34 2.51 2.78 -11.59
CA LEU A 34 1.48 2.05 -12.31
C LEU A 34 0.08 2.67 -12.13
N HIS A 35 -0.25 3.11 -10.90
CA HIS A 35 -1.55 3.66 -10.53
C HIS A 35 -1.63 5.18 -10.60
N ARG A 36 -0.49 5.87 -10.71
CA ARG A 36 -0.40 7.34 -10.83
C ARG A 36 -1.05 8.08 -9.64
N LEU A 37 -0.82 7.59 -8.43
CA LEU A 37 -1.27 8.19 -7.16
C LEU A 37 -0.14 8.13 -6.12
N PRO A 38 -0.12 8.98 -5.09
CA PRO A 38 0.88 8.91 -4.01
C PRO A 38 0.80 7.56 -3.30
N VAL A 39 1.94 6.89 -3.05
CA VAL A 39 1.97 5.61 -2.31
C VAL A 39 2.98 5.69 -1.17
N TRP A 40 2.59 5.20 0.01
CA TRP A 40 3.49 5.04 1.15
C TRP A 40 3.77 3.55 1.41
N ALA A 41 4.97 3.25 1.91
CA ALA A 41 5.33 1.89 2.32
C ALA A 41 5.18 1.71 3.83
N THR A 42 4.46 0.66 4.24
CA THR A 42 4.19 0.31 5.64
C THR A 42 5.36 -0.42 6.30
N LEU A 43 6.37 -0.86 5.54
CA LEU A 43 7.54 -1.61 6.03
C LEU A 43 7.15 -2.83 6.87
N GLY A 44 6.23 -3.63 6.36
CA GLY A 44 5.83 -4.90 6.95
C GLY A 44 4.32 -5.05 7.09
N ALA A 45 3.83 -6.27 6.85
CA ALA A 45 2.42 -6.62 6.94
C ALA A 45 1.78 -6.31 8.30
N GLU A 46 2.49 -6.58 9.40
CA GLU A 46 1.99 -6.32 10.77
C GLU A 46 1.76 -4.82 11.06
N ARG A 47 2.37 -3.94 10.28
CA ARG A 47 2.27 -2.48 10.48
C ARG A 47 1.17 -1.84 9.66
N ALA A 48 0.54 -2.59 8.75
CA ALA A 48 -0.38 -2.06 7.76
C ALA A 48 -1.58 -1.29 8.36
N GLY A 49 -2.08 -1.71 9.52
CA GLY A 49 -3.15 -1.00 10.26
C GLY A 49 -2.67 0.04 11.28
N HIS A 50 -1.37 0.35 11.33
CA HIS A 50 -0.79 1.21 12.38
C HIS A 50 -0.23 2.53 11.87
N ILE A 51 -0.22 2.76 10.56
CA ILE A 51 0.25 4.02 9.94
C ILE A 51 -0.68 5.18 10.31
N LEU A 52 -0.09 6.34 10.60
CA LEU A 52 -0.81 7.59 10.78
C LEU A 52 -1.18 8.14 9.39
N LEU A 53 -2.46 8.09 9.05
CA LEU A 53 -2.99 8.65 7.82
C LEU A 53 -3.26 10.16 8.00
N PRO A 54 -3.15 10.97 6.95
CA PRO A 54 -3.62 12.36 6.99
C PRO A 54 -5.13 12.43 7.20
N ASP A 55 -5.59 13.42 7.97
CA ASP A 55 -7.03 13.63 8.24
C ASP A 55 -7.80 14.07 6.99
N SER A 56 -7.12 14.69 6.02
CA SER A 56 -7.71 15.14 4.75
C SER A 56 -7.93 14.01 3.72
N LEU A 57 -7.64 12.77 4.09
CA LEU A 57 -7.70 11.65 3.16
C LEU A 57 -9.14 11.20 2.94
N GLU A 58 -9.60 11.26 1.68
CA GLU A 58 -10.94 10.82 1.27
C GLU A 58 -10.91 9.40 0.70
N ARG A 59 -9.77 8.96 0.13
CA ARG A 59 -9.60 7.62 -0.44
C ARG A 59 -8.28 6.96 -0.06
N LEU A 60 -8.37 5.74 0.46
CA LEU A 60 -7.23 4.85 0.70
C LEU A 60 -7.24 3.69 -0.31
N VAL A 61 -6.14 3.45 -1.01
CA VAL A 61 -5.98 2.33 -1.94
C VAL A 61 -4.98 1.32 -1.37
N LEU A 62 -5.45 0.11 -1.05
CA LEU A 62 -4.60 -0.97 -0.56
C LEU A 62 -3.95 -1.68 -1.75
N LEU A 63 -2.62 -1.65 -1.79
CA LEU A 63 -1.75 -2.10 -2.90
C LEU A 63 -0.73 -3.13 -2.39
N PHE A 64 -1.18 -4.08 -1.59
CA PHE A 64 -0.32 -5.12 -1.01
C PHE A 64 0.00 -6.25 -2.00
N ASP A 65 1.03 -7.01 -1.66
CA ASP A 65 1.50 -8.16 -2.43
C ASP A 65 0.44 -9.28 -2.42
N ARG A 66 0.41 -10.09 -3.47
CA ARG A 66 -0.55 -11.18 -3.69
C ARG A 66 -0.10 -12.47 -3.01
N ASP A 67 0.23 -12.38 -1.72
CA ASP A 67 0.66 -13.50 -0.90
C ASP A 67 0.01 -13.50 0.50
N GLY A 68 0.31 -14.51 1.31
CA GLY A 68 -0.27 -14.65 2.65
C GLY A 68 -0.06 -13.41 3.54
N PRO A 69 1.18 -12.90 3.68
CA PRO A 69 1.47 -11.64 4.38
C PRO A 69 0.71 -10.44 3.83
N GLY A 70 0.64 -10.26 2.51
CA GLY A 70 -0.09 -9.17 1.87
C GLY A 70 -1.61 -9.22 2.12
N TRP A 71 -2.21 -10.42 2.11
CA TRP A 71 -3.60 -10.61 2.56
C TRP A 71 -3.80 -10.24 4.04
N SER A 72 -2.85 -10.62 4.88
CA SER A 72 -2.83 -10.26 6.30
C SER A 72 -2.72 -8.73 6.51
N ALA A 73 -1.87 -8.06 5.75
CA ALA A 73 -1.71 -6.61 5.75
C ALA A 73 -3.00 -5.90 5.32
N HIS A 74 -3.61 -6.41 4.26
CA HIS A 74 -4.87 -5.91 3.71
C HIS A 74 -6.00 -5.95 4.74
N GLN A 75 -6.21 -7.08 5.42
CA GLN A 75 -7.24 -7.19 6.45
C GLN A 75 -6.99 -6.23 7.62
N ARG A 76 -5.75 -6.16 8.12
CA ARG A 76 -5.37 -5.21 9.19
C ARG A 76 -5.65 -3.76 8.82
N ALA A 77 -5.33 -3.37 7.58
CA ALA A 77 -5.58 -2.03 7.09
C ALA A 77 -7.08 -1.73 6.95
N LEU A 78 -7.87 -2.68 6.43
CA LEU A 78 -9.33 -2.54 6.37
C LEU A 78 -9.94 -2.34 7.76
N GLU A 79 -9.60 -3.21 8.71
CA GLU A 79 -10.13 -3.14 10.07
C GLU A 79 -9.74 -1.84 10.78
N ALA A 80 -8.48 -1.41 10.65
CA ALA A 80 -7.97 -0.26 11.37
C ALA A 80 -8.46 1.09 10.82
N TYR A 81 -8.74 1.18 9.52
CA TYR A 81 -9.04 2.44 8.85
C TYR A 81 -10.48 2.62 8.42
N ALA A 82 -11.33 1.59 8.57
CA ALA A 82 -12.75 1.68 8.25
C ALA A 82 -13.42 2.81 9.03
N ARG A 83 -13.91 3.82 8.29
CA ARG A 83 -14.73 4.92 8.80
C ARG A 83 -15.59 5.53 7.69
N PRO A 84 -16.73 6.17 7.99
CA PRO A 84 -17.69 6.63 6.98
C PRO A 84 -17.15 7.66 5.98
N ASP A 85 -16.16 8.46 6.40
CA ASP A 85 -15.53 9.54 5.66
C ASP A 85 -14.32 9.10 4.81
N LEU A 86 -13.95 7.82 4.84
CA LEU A 86 -12.83 7.27 4.05
C LEU A 86 -13.28 6.12 3.16
N GLU A 87 -13.19 6.32 1.84
CA GLU A 87 -13.38 5.25 0.87
C GLU A 87 -12.12 4.35 0.84
N ILE A 88 -12.26 3.06 1.17
CA ILE A 88 -11.16 2.10 1.04
C ILE A 88 -11.38 1.24 -0.20
N ARG A 89 -10.42 1.30 -1.13
CA ARG A 89 -10.36 0.44 -2.32
C ARG A 89 -9.19 -0.53 -2.24
N SER A 90 -9.33 -1.66 -2.90
CA SER A 90 -8.27 -2.66 -3.00
C SER A 90 -7.92 -2.87 -4.46
N ALA A 91 -6.64 -2.88 -4.77
CA ALA A 91 -6.12 -3.31 -6.05
C ALA A 91 -5.03 -4.34 -5.80
N TRP A 92 -5.02 -5.39 -6.63
CA TRP A 92 -4.07 -6.49 -6.52
C TRP A 92 -3.20 -6.55 -7.78
N PRO A 93 -1.91 -6.91 -7.66
CA PRO A 93 -1.11 -7.32 -8.81
C PRO A 93 -1.90 -8.35 -9.64
N PRO A 94 -1.89 -8.35 -10.98
CA PRO A 94 -2.62 -9.34 -11.78
C PRO A 94 -2.18 -10.78 -11.47
N ALA A 95 -3.04 -11.75 -11.79
CA ALA A 95 -2.68 -13.16 -11.62
C ALA A 95 -1.38 -13.49 -12.34
N GLY A 96 -0.49 -14.24 -11.68
CA GLY A 96 0.85 -14.57 -12.17
C GLY A 96 1.96 -13.63 -11.70
N TYR A 97 1.62 -12.53 -11.00
CA TYR A 97 2.59 -11.63 -10.37
C TYR A 97 2.41 -11.63 -8.86
N ASN A 98 3.52 -11.65 -8.12
CA ASN A 98 3.49 -11.59 -6.66
C ASN A 98 3.26 -10.16 -6.18
N ASP A 99 4.01 -9.20 -6.71
CA ASP A 99 3.96 -7.81 -6.27
C ASP A 99 3.87 -6.82 -7.45
N TRP A 100 3.75 -5.54 -7.15
CA TRP A 100 3.69 -4.47 -8.16
C TRP A 100 5.02 -4.23 -8.87
N ALA A 101 6.15 -4.56 -8.23
CA ALA A 101 7.48 -4.41 -8.83
C ALA A 101 7.66 -5.40 -9.99
N ASP A 102 7.23 -6.64 -9.82
CA ASP A 102 7.19 -7.66 -10.86
C ASP A 102 6.31 -7.21 -12.05
N VAL A 103 5.14 -6.63 -11.76
CA VAL A 103 4.23 -6.11 -12.80
C VAL A 103 4.89 -4.99 -13.59
N LEU A 104 5.54 -4.04 -12.92
CA LEU A 104 6.23 -2.95 -13.59
C LEU A 104 7.40 -3.46 -14.42
N ALA A 105 8.22 -4.36 -13.88
CA ALA A 105 9.36 -4.95 -14.58
C ALA A 105 8.91 -5.68 -15.85
N ALA A 106 7.82 -6.44 -15.80
CA ALA A 106 7.26 -7.11 -16.97
C ALA A 106 6.78 -6.14 -18.05
N ARG A 107 6.10 -5.05 -17.67
CA ARG A 107 5.67 -4.00 -18.62
C ARG A 107 6.85 -3.31 -19.30
N LEU A 108 7.94 -3.07 -18.57
CA LEU A 108 9.13 -2.43 -19.12
C LEU A 108 9.90 -3.32 -20.09
N ARG A 109 9.89 -4.65 -19.90
CA ARG A 109 10.51 -5.60 -20.85
C ARG A 109 9.71 -5.78 -22.13
N ALA A 110 8.42 -5.47 -22.09
CA ALA A 110 7.51 -5.59 -23.24
C ALA A 110 7.40 -4.30 -24.08
N ALA A 111 8.05 -3.22 -23.66
CA ALA A 111 8.10 -1.93 -24.35
C ALA A 111 9.36 -1.82 -25.20
#